data_AF-A0A524MSG1-F1
#
_entry.id   AF-A0A524MSG1-F1
#
_cell.length_a   1.000
_cell.length_b   1.000
_cell.length_c   1.000
_cell.angle_alpha   90.00
_cell.angle_beta   90.00
_cell.angle_gamma   90.00
#
_symmetry.space_group_name_H-M   'P 1'
#
loop_
_entity.id
_entity.type
_entity.pdbx_description
1 polymer ?
#
loop_
_entity_poly.entity_id
_entity_poly.type
_entity_poly.pdbx_seq_one_letter_code
_entity_poly.pdbx_strand_id
1 'polypeptide(L)'
;MSLDEIVKYLDNIEALANYKKVKKRNKELIDAYSKQKERAQGLEAEVERLENLRISYGGKEYSLDEFQKFVEESVEDWKINQLQARFDDKWVDEKDALVEMALKHYIENYPNCPSYVQNIVKVKAKEQSDNILRHEHLWPDWLKAKIDADAEKRANQKLDDQFDRDVQAGVNSRVYELEREKWPSYVHEKASPFLRTHLMDQFTALSQGITSTCPKCGTECLVDLDYENMRVLFSSGKVKVTCCNIDCHGFLGSRTSYNITFADVIRQKLLPDSYKKPKKAKVISITPFSEEDAPRYISVKKVEEEKDPDKKK
;
A
#
# COMPACT_ATOMS: atom_id res chain seq x y z
N MET A 1 123.68 1.51 -76.59
CA MET A 1 122.59 1.87 -75.66
C MET A 1 121.31 1.33 -76.25
N SER A 2 120.63 0.41 -75.56
CA SER A 2 119.38 -0.17 -76.06
C SER A 2 118.20 0.76 -75.83
N LEU A 3 117.11 0.56 -76.58
CA LEU A 3 115.89 1.36 -76.43
C LEU A 3 115.34 1.25 -75.00
N ASP A 4 115.45 0.06 -74.39
CA ASP A 4 115.06 -0.20 -73.00
C ASP A 4 115.89 0.61 -72.00
N GLU A 5 117.18 0.82 -72.27
CA GLU A 5 118.02 1.69 -71.42
C GLU A 5 117.56 3.14 -71.51
N ILE A 6 117.19 3.63 -72.69
CA ILE A 6 116.73 5.01 -72.91
C ILE A 6 115.37 5.24 -72.23
N VAL A 7 114.42 4.31 -72.36
CA VAL A 7 113.12 4.38 -71.66
C VAL A 7 113.33 4.41 -70.15
N LYS A 8 114.21 3.56 -69.62
CA LYS A 8 114.54 3.53 -68.20
C LYS A 8 115.21 4.82 -67.70
N TYR A 9 115.99 5.50 -68.54
CA TYR A 9 116.55 6.83 -68.24
C TYR A 9 115.48 7.93 -68.27
N LEU A 10 114.54 7.89 -69.21
CA LEU A 10 113.44 8.84 -69.27
C LEU A 10 112.50 8.70 -68.07
N ASP A 11 112.16 7.47 -67.68
CA ASP A 11 111.38 7.19 -66.47
C ASP A 11 112.10 7.68 -65.20
N ASN A 12 113.42 7.51 -65.13
CA ASN A 12 114.23 8.03 -64.02
C ASN A 12 114.27 9.57 -63.98
N ILE A 13 114.33 10.24 -65.13
CA ILE A 13 114.29 11.70 -65.23
C ILE A 13 112.91 12.23 -64.85
N GLU A 14 111.83 11.58 -65.28
CA GLU A 14 110.47 11.94 -64.92
C GLU A 14 110.20 11.71 -63.42
N ALA A 15 110.72 10.62 -62.85
CA ALA A 15 110.68 10.36 -61.43
C ALA A 15 111.45 11.43 -60.63
N LEU A 16 112.63 11.86 -61.11
CA LEU A 16 113.42 12.95 -60.50
C LEU A 16 112.73 14.32 -60.62
N ALA A 17 112.07 14.59 -61.75
CA ALA A 17 111.30 15.82 -61.96
C ALA A 17 110.08 15.90 -61.02
N ASN A 18 109.40 14.76 -60.81
CA ASN A 18 108.26 14.66 -59.90
C ASN A 18 108.64 14.49 -58.43
N TYR A 19 109.86 14.05 -58.11
CA TYR A 19 110.34 13.82 -56.75
C TYR A 19 110.19 15.05 -55.85
N LYS A 20 110.48 16.26 -56.34
CA LYS A 20 110.31 17.50 -55.54
C LYS A 20 108.83 17.76 -55.20
N LYS A 21 107.92 17.53 -56.15
CA LYS A 21 106.47 17.70 -55.93
C LYS A 21 105.93 16.65 -54.97
N VAL A 22 106.34 15.39 -55.13
CA VAL A 22 105.97 14.28 -54.25
C VAL A 22 106.51 14.50 -52.84
N LYS A 23 107.77 14.93 -52.69
CA LYS A 23 108.37 15.26 -51.39
C LYS A 23 107.63 16.40 -50.69
N LYS A 24 107.23 17.45 -51.42
CA LYS A 24 106.42 18.55 -50.86
C LYS A 24 105.04 18.07 -50.40
N ARG A 25 104.33 17.32 -51.26
CA ARG A 25 103.01 16.74 -50.91
C ARG A 25 103.09 15.77 -49.74
N ASN A 26 104.12 14.94 -49.67
CA ASN A 26 104.34 14.03 -48.54
C ASN A 26 104.58 14.81 -47.24
N LYS A 27 105.33 15.91 -47.29
CA LYS A 27 105.50 16.79 -46.11
C LYS A 27 104.17 17.42 -45.69
N GLU A 28 103.42 17.98 -46.63
CA GLU A 28 102.08 18.56 -46.37
C GLU A 28 101.11 17.52 -45.80
N LEU A 29 101.13 16.28 -46.30
CA LEU A 29 100.34 15.16 -45.79
C LEU A 29 100.75 14.75 -44.37
N ILE A 30 102.05 14.69 -44.08
CA ILE A 30 102.55 14.37 -42.74
C ILE A 30 102.14 15.46 -41.74
N ASP A 31 102.27 16.74 -42.11
CA ASP A 31 101.88 17.87 -41.27
C ASP A 31 100.36 17.86 -41.02
N ALA A 32 99.55 17.62 -42.06
CA ALA A 32 98.10 17.51 -41.95
C ALA A 32 97.66 16.31 -41.09
N TYR A 33 98.30 15.15 -41.27
CA TYR A 33 98.05 13.96 -40.48
C TYR A 33 98.38 14.19 -39.00
N SER A 34 99.51 14.85 -38.72
CA SER A 34 99.92 15.17 -37.34
C SER A 34 98.90 16.09 -36.66
N LYS A 35 98.43 17.13 -37.35
CA LYS A 35 97.40 18.04 -36.82
C LYS A 35 96.06 17.35 -36.55
N GLN A 36 95.64 16.43 -37.43
CA GLN A 36 94.40 15.66 -37.20
C GLN A 36 94.55 14.68 -36.04
N LYS A 37 95.72 14.07 -35.89
CA LYS A 37 96.03 13.18 -34.77
C LYS A 37 95.96 13.92 -33.43
N GLU A 38 96.56 15.11 -33.33
CA GLU A 38 96.47 15.93 -32.12
C GLU A 38 95.02 16.30 -31.77
N ARG A 39 94.20 16.64 -32.79
CA ARG A 39 92.78 16.94 -32.59
C ARG A 39 91.99 15.72 -32.12
N ALA A 40 92.25 14.54 -32.69
CA ALA A 40 91.61 13.29 -32.28
C ALA A 40 91.94 12.97 -30.81
N GLN A 41 93.22 13.07 -30.43
CA GLN A 41 93.66 12.85 -29.04
C GLN A 41 93.03 13.86 -28.07
N GLY A 42 92.90 15.13 -28.48
CA GLY A 42 92.22 16.14 -27.67
C GLY A 42 90.72 15.85 -27.47
N LEU A 43 90.04 15.34 -28.51
CA LEU A 43 88.64 14.94 -28.41
C LEU A 43 88.46 13.65 -27.58
N GLU A 44 89.35 12.68 -27.72
CA GLU A 44 89.36 11.46 -26.89
C GLU A 44 89.50 11.81 -25.41
N ALA A 45 90.44 12.69 -25.06
CA ALA A 45 90.62 13.15 -23.68
C ALA A 45 89.41 13.91 -23.14
N GLU A 46 88.73 14.68 -23.99
CA GLU A 46 87.51 15.41 -23.58
C GLU A 46 86.32 14.48 -23.41
N VAL A 47 86.16 13.47 -24.25
CA VAL A 47 85.16 12.40 -24.08
C VAL A 47 85.43 11.65 -22.78
N GLU A 48 86.67 11.23 -22.52
CA GLU A 48 87.04 10.56 -21.28
C GLU A 48 86.78 11.45 -20.05
N ARG A 49 87.03 12.76 -20.14
CA ARG A 49 86.72 13.72 -19.08
C ARG A 49 85.21 13.80 -18.82
N LEU A 50 84.39 13.80 -19.87
CA LEU A 50 82.93 13.86 -19.75
C LEU A 50 82.34 12.54 -19.25
N GLU A 51 82.86 11.38 -19.68
CA GLU A 51 82.47 10.06 -19.18
C GLU A 51 82.79 9.88 -17.69
N ASN A 52 83.90 10.47 -17.24
CA ASN A 52 84.32 10.46 -15.83
C ASN A 52 83.68 11.58 -14.99
N LEU A 53 82.91 12.49 -15.60
CA LEU A 53 82.18 13.50 -14.85
C LEU A 53 81.14 12.79 -13.98
N ARG A 54 81.08 13.17 -12.69
CA ARG A 54 80.10 12.67 -11.73
C ARG A 54 79.27 13.84 -11.21
N ILE A 55 77.96 13.67 -11.20
CA ILE A 55 76.99 14.63 -10.71
C ILE A 55 76.46 14.12 -9.38
N SER A 56 76.57 14.92 -8.31
CA SER A 56 76.04 14.57 -6.99
C SER A 56 74.64 15.17 -6.82
N TYR A 57 73.63 14.31 -6.59
CA TYR A 57 72.26 14.73 -6.32
C TYR A 57 71.62 13.78 -5.30
N GLY A 58 70.96 14.33 -4.27
CA GLY A 58 70.29 13.53 -3.24
C GLY A 58 71.21 12.59 -2.45
N GLY A 59 72.51 12.90 -2.33
CA GLY A 59 73.49 12.05 -1.64
C GLY A 59 73.97 10.84 -2.45
N LYS A 60 73.63 10.76 -3.74
CA LYS A 60 74.13 9.76 -4.69
C LYS A 60 74.92 10.45 -5.81
N GLU A 61 75.89 9.76 -6.37
CA GLU A 61 76.63 10.20 -7.55
C GLU A 61 76.13 9.47 -8.80
N TYR A 62 76.05 10.22 -9.90
CA TYR A 62 75.55 9.75 -11.19
C TYR A 62 76.57 10.11 -12.28
N SER A 63 76.71 9.24 -13.28
CA SER A 63 77.24 9.68 -14.58
C SER A 63 76.25 10.63 -15.27
N LEU A 64 76.71 11.30 -16.33
CA LEU A 64 75.86 12.25 -17.07
C LEU A 64 74.61 11.56 -17.65
N ASP A 65 74.78 10.37 -18.24
CA ASP A 65 73.70 9.60 -18.84
C ASP A 65 72.70 9.08 -17.79
N GLU A 66 73.21 8.58 -16.66
CA GLU A 66 72.36 8.15 -15.56
C GLU A 66 71.54 9.31 -14.96
N PHE A 67 72.16 10.48 -14.84
CA PHE A 67 71.46 11.67 -14.34
C PHE A 67 70.41 12.16 -15.33
N GLN A 68 70.70 12.16 -16.63
CA GLN A 68 69.72 12.51 -17.65
C GLN A 68 68.51 11.58 -17.58
N LYS A 69 68.74 10.28 -17.52
CA LYS A 69 67.67 9.29 -17.40
C LYS A 69 66.84 9.46 -16.13
N PHE A 70 67.51 9.70 -14.99
CA PHE A 70 66.85 9.97 -13.72
C PHE A 70 65.94 11.21 -13.78
N VAL A 71 66.39 12.28 -14.43
CA VAL A 71 65.59 13.50 -14.61
C VAL A 71 64.38 13.25 -15.50
N GLU A 72 64.56 12.53 -16.62
CA GLU A 72 63.47 12.16 -17.53
C GLU A 72 62.39 11.34 -16.81
N GLU A 73 62.79 10.29 -16.09
CA GLU A 73 61.88 9.45 -15.29
C GLU A 73 61.18 10.28 -14.20
N SER A 74 61.91 11.14 -13.49
CA SER A 74 61.33 11.99 -12.42
C SER A 74 60.31 12.99 -12.96
N VAL A 75 60.51 13.51 -14.18
CA VAL A 75 59.57 14.42 -14.84
C VAL A 75 58.30 13.68 -15.26
N GLU A 76 58.41 12.44 -15.75
CA GLU A 76 57.25 11.59 -16.06
C GLU A 76 56.46 11.26 -14.80
N ASP A 77 57.13 10.82 -13.74
CA ASP A 77 56.49 10.54 -12.44
C ASP A 77 55.79 11.78 -11.87
N TRP A 78 56.42 12.96 -11.96
CA TRP A 78 55.80 14.20 -11.52
C TRP A 78 54.53 14.54 -12.33
N LYS A 79 54.55 14.33 -13.65
CA LYS A 79 53.36 14.55 -14.52
C LYS A 79 52.24 13.57 -14.18
N ILE A 80 52.55 12.30 -13.98
CA ILE A 80 51.57 11.28 -13.59
C ILE A 80 50.95 11.64 -12.25
N ASN A 81 51.77 11.98 -11.25
CA ASN A 81 51.29 12.38 -9.92
C ASN A 81 50.43 13.65 -9.97
N GLN A 82 50.78 14.64 -10.79
CA GLN A 82 49.96 15.84 -11.02
C GLN A 82 48.60 15.52 -11.64
N LEU A 83 48.56 14.63 -12.65
CA LEU A 83 47.32 14.22 -13.28
C LEU A 83 46.42 13.44 -12.31
N GLN A 84 47.03 12.57 -11.52
CA GLN A 84 46.32 11.75 -10.54
C GLN A 84 45.76 12.61 -9.40
N ALA A 85 46.54 13.55 -8.88
CA ALA A 85 46.07 14.51 -7.89
C ALA A 85 44.89 15.35 -8.41
N ARG A 86 44.94 15.83 -9.66
CA ARG A 86 43.80 16.56 -10.27
C ARG A 86 42.58 15.68 -10.48
N PHE A 87 42.78 14.41 -10.80
CA PHE A 87 41.69 13.44 -10.95
C PHE A 87 41.04 13.16 -9.60
N ASP A 88 41.84 12.93 -8.55
CA ASP A 88 41.35 12.68 -7.19
C ASP A 88 40.59 13.89 -6.64
N ASP A 89 41.10 15.11 -6.84
CA ASP A 89 40.45 16.35 -6.40
C ASP A 89 39.09 16.55 -7.09
N LYS A 90 39.02 16.36 -8.42
CA LYS A 90 37.76 16.41 -9.16
C LYS A 90 36.81 15.26 -8.84
N TRP A 91 37.35 14.06 -8.61
CA TRP A 91 36.56 12.89 -8.29
C TRP A 91 35.88 13.06 -6.94
N VAL A 92 36.55 13.65 -5.94
CA VAL A 92 35.94 13.95 -4.64
C VAL A 92 34.74 14.89 -4.81
N ASP A 93 34.87 15.94 -5.61
CA ASP A 93 33.79 16.91 -5.86
C ASP A 93 32.62 16.32 -6.68
N GLU A 94 32.91 15.49 -7.68
CA GLU A 94 31.89 14.94 -8.58
C GLU A 94 31.23 13.66 -8.05
N LYS A 95 31.92 12.88 -7.20
CA LYS A 95 31.41 11.59 -6.70
C LYS A 95 30.11 11.78 -5.93
N ASP A 96 30.06 12.76 -5.03
CA ASP A 96 28.89 12.97 -4.17
C ASP A 96 27.67 13.41 -5.00
N ALA A 97 27.88 14.27 -6.00
CA ALA A 97 26.83 14.66 -6.95
C ALA A 97 26.32 13.48 -7.79
N LEU A 98 27.22 12.62 -8.29
CA LEU A 98 26.86 11.42 -9.05
C LEU A 98 26.11 10.41 -8.18
N VAL A 99 26.53 10.23 -6.93
CA VAL A 99 25.87 9.36 -5.96
C VAL A 99 24.47 9.88 -5.63
N GLU A 100 24.31 11.18 -5.37
CA GLU A 100 23.01 11.80 -5.10
C GLU A 100 22.07 11.66 -6.31
N MET A 101 22.57 11.92 -7.52
CA MET A 101 21.81 11.81 -8.75
C MET A 101 21.37 10.36 -9.03
N ALA A 102 22.25 9.38 -8.79
CA ALA A 102 21.92 7.96 -8.90
C ALA A 102 20.90 7.52 -7.85
N LEU A 103 21.06 7.96 -6.59
CA LEU A 103 20.10 7.70 -5.52
C LEU A 103 18.72 8.24 -5.87
N LYS A 104 18.64 9.50 -6.30
CA LYS A 104 17.39 10.13 -6.71
C LYS A 104 16.72 9.37 -7.84
N HIS A 105 17.49 9.00 -8.87
CA HIS A 105 16.99 8.19 -9.98
C HIS A 105 16.40 6.85 -9.50
N TYR A 106 17.06 6.14 -8.59
CA TYR A 106 16.55 4.87 -8.08
C TYR A 106 15.32 5.01 -7.17
N ILE A 107 15.22 6.10 -6.41
CA ILE A 107 14.04 6.40 -5.58
C ILE A 107 12.83 6.69 -6.46
N GLU A 108 12.98 7.58 -7.46
CA GLU A 108 11.89 8.00 -8.35
C GLU A 108 11.36 6.85 -9.20
N ASN A 109 12.22 5.88 -9.54
CA ASN A 109 11.85 4.73 -10.35
C ASN A 109 11.46 3.50 -9.53
N TYR A 110 11.40 3.55 -8.19
CA TYR A 110 10.98 2.39 -7.40
C TYR A 110 9.52 2.00 -7.71
N PRO A 111 9.20 0.71 -7.90
CA PRO A 111 10.03 -0.48 -7.70
C PRO A 111 10.89 -0.91 -8.90
N ASN A 112 10.84 -0.22 -10.03
CA ASN A 112 11.58 -0.53 -11.26
C ASN A 112 13.07 -0.12 -11.21
N CYS A 113 13.76 -0.41 -10.11
CA CYS A 113 15.22 -0.22 -9.95
C CYS A 113 15.94 -1.58 -9.92
N PRO A 114 17.30 -1.63 -10.00
CA PRO A 114 18.04 -2.88 -9.93
C PRO A 114 17.69 -3.72 -8.69
N SER A 115 17.67 -5.04 -8.84
CA SER A 115 17.23 -5.97 -7.79
C SER A 115 17.99 -5.84 -6.47
N TYR A 116 19.28 -5.51 -6.52
CA TYR A 116 20.08 -5.27 -5.31
C TYR A 116 19.58 -4.06 -4.50
N VAL A 117 19.18 -2.97 -5.16
CA VAL A 117 18.60 -1.78 -4.51
C VAL A 117 17.26 -2.13 -3.89
N GLN A 118 16.40 -2.84 -4.64
CA GLN A 118 15.12 -3.29 -4.11
C GLN A 118 15.29 -4.15 -2.86
N ASN A 119 16.27 -5.05 -2.85
CA ASN A 119 16.54 -5.90 -1.70
C ASN A 119 17.01 -5.08 -0.49
N ILE A 120 17.91 -4.11 -0.68
CA ILE A 120 18.36 -3.23 0.40
C ILE A 120 17.18 -2.43 0.97
N VAL A 121 16.37 -1.83 0.10
CA VAL A 121 15.18 -1.07 0.51
C VAL A 121 14.21 -1.97 1.27
N LYS A 122 13.91 -3.17 0.77
CA LYS A 122 13.03 -4.13 1.45
C LYS A 122 13.55 -4.54 2.83
N VAL A 123 14.85 -4.86 2.93
CA VAL A 123 15.47 -5.23 4.21
C VAL A 123 15.40 -4.06 5.20
N LYS A 124 15.79 -2.85 4.77
CA LYS A 124 15.78 -1.66 5.62
C LYS A 124 14.38 -1.21 6.01
N ALA A 125 13.43 -1.26 5.07
CA ALA A 125 12.03 -0.97 5.34
C ALA A 125 11.44 -1.98 6.34
N LYS A 126 11.81 -3.27 6.23
CA LYS A 126 11.42 -4.28 7.21
C LYS A 126 12.04 -4.02 8.58
N GLU A 127 13.34 -3.77 8.66
CA GLU A 127 14.02 -3.42 9.92
C GLU A 127 13.36 -2.20 10.59
N GLN A 128 13.07 -1.14 9.83
CA GLN A 128 12.36 0.03 10.35
C GLN A 128 10.93 -0.29 10.78
N SER A 129 10.18 -1.05 9.98
CA SER A 129 8.81 -1.44 10.31
C SER A 129 8.77 -2.28 11.59
N ASP A 130 9.66 -3.27 11.71
CA ASP A 130 9.78 -4.11 12.89
C ASP A 130 10.17 -3.27 14.12
N ASN A 131 11.05 -2.28 13.95
CA ASN A 131 11.43 -1.38 15.03
C ASN A 131 10.26 -0.49 15.47
N ILE A 132 9.50 0.09 14.53
CA ILE A 132 8.31 0.89 14.83
C ILE A 132 7.27 0.02 15.53
N LEU A 133 6.93 -1.14 14.98
CA LEU A 133 5.90 -2.03 15.53
C LEU A 133 6.24 -2.53 16.94
N ARG A 134 7.51 -2.73 17.27
CA ARG A 134 7.94 -3.13 18.62
C ARG A 134 7.86 -2.02 19.66
N HIS A 135 7.92 -0.76 19.23
CA HIS A 135 8.03 0.39 20.13
C HIS A 135 6.85 1.34 19.90
N GLU A 136 5.82 1.22 20.75
CA GLU A 136 4.58 1.99 20.66
C GLU A 136 4.78 3.52 20.58
N HIS A 137 5.80 4.04 21.26
CA HIS A 137 6.14 5.47 21.21
C HIS A 137 6.61 5.94 19.83
N LEU A 138 7.11 5.03 18.98
CA LEU A 138 7.51 5.29 17.59
C LEU A 138 6.32 5.17 16.62
N TRP A 139 5.14 4.78 17.10
CA TRP A 139 4.00 4.63 16.21
C TRP A 139 3.54 5.99 15.70
N PRO A 140 3.35 6.15 14.37
CA PRO A 140 2.76 7.34 13.82
C PRO A 140 1.29 7.45 14.25
N ASP A 141 0.79 8.69 14.33
CA ASP A 141 -0.56 8.96 14.87
C ASP A 141 -1.66 8.21 14.13
N TRP A 142 -1.53 8.03 12.81
CA TRP A 142 -2.50 7.26 12.02
C TRP A 142 -2.55 5.78 12.42
N LEU A 143 -1.43 5.20 12.86
CA LEU A 143 -1.37 3.80 13.28
C LEU A 143 -2.01 3.62 14.65
N LYS A 144 -1.71 4.55 15.58
CA LYS A 144 -2.35 4.59 16.91
C LYS A 144 -3.86 4.72 16.76
N ALA A 145 -4.33 5.72 16.02
CA ALA A 145 -5.75 5.94 15.76
C ALA A 145 -6.44 4.71 15.15
N LYS A 146 -5.76 3.99 14.25
CA LYS A 146 -6.30 2.77 13.65
C LYS A 146 -6.39 1.62 14.65
N ILE A 147 -5.37 1.43 15.50
CA ILE A 147 -5.37 0.40 16.54
C ILE A 147 -6.42 0.70 17.60
N ASP A 148 -6.56 1.96 18.01
CA ASP A 148 -7.58 2.41 18.96
C ASP A 148 -8.99 2.18 18.40
N ALA A 149 -9.23 2.55 17.13
CA ALA A 149 -10.51 2.29 16.47
C ALA A 149 -10.83 0.78 16.36
N ASP A 150 -9.83 -0.05 16.06
CA ASP A 150 -9.99 -1.51 16.05
C ASP A 150 -10.26 -2.08 17.45
N ALA A 151 -9.64 -1.52 18.49
CA ALA A 151 -9.87 -1.90 19.88
C ALA A 151 -11.30 -1.53 20.33
N GLU A 152 -11.75 -0.32 20.02
CA GLU A 152 -13.11 0.16 20.29
C GLU A 152 -14.15 -0.71 19.58
N LYS A 153 -13.92 -1.02 18.30
CA LYS A 153 -14.79 -1.92 17.53
C LYS A 153 -14.92 -3.30 18.18
N ARG A 154 -13.80 -3.90 18.63
CA ARG A 154 -13.82 -5.20 19.32
C ARG A 154 -14.50 -5.13 20.69
N ALA A 155 -14.34 -4.02 21.42
CA ALA A 155 -15.01 -3.81 22.69
C ALA A 155 -16.54 -3.73 22.51
N ASN A 156 -16.99 -2.94 21.52
CA ASN A 156 -18.41 -2.79 21.20
C ASN A 156 -19.03 -4.10 20.71
N GLN A 157 -18.35 -4.85 19.84
CA GLN A 157 -18.84 -6.18 19.40
C GLN A 157 -19.01 -7.16 20.56
N LYS A 158 -18.09 -7.18 21.53
CA LYS A 158 -18.22 -8.05 22.72
C LYS A 158 -19.37 -7.63 23.64
N LEU A 159 -19.61 -6.32 23.76
CA LEU A 159 -20.74 -5.78 24.53
C LEU A 159 -22.06 -6.15 23.88
N ASP A 160 -22.16 -6.06 22.55
CA ASP A 160 -23.35 -6.47 21.79
C ASP A 160 -23.62 -7.98 21.97
N ASP A 161 -22.60 -8.82 21.85
CA ASP A 161 -22.74 -10.27 22.07
C ASP A 161 -23.17 -10.61 23.50
N GLN A 162 -22.77 -9.82 24.50
CA GLN A 162 -23.17 -10.02 25.89
C GLN A 162 -24.61 -9.55 26.12
N PHE A 163 -24.97 -8.38 25.60
CA PHE A 163 -26.33 -7.86 25.65
C PHE A 163 -27.33 -8.80 24.97
N ASP A 164 -27.01 -9.30 23.78
CA ASP A 164 -27.89 -10.24 23.07
C ASP A 164 -28.09 -11.55 23.84
N ARG A 165 -27.04 -12.07 24.49
CA ARG A 165 -27.17 -13.25 25.36
C ARG A 165 -28.06 -12.99 26.56
N ASP A 166 -27.90 -11.84 27.22
CA ASP A 166 -28.68 -11.49 28.41
C ASP A 166 -30.15 -11.23 28.05
N VAL A 167 -30.42 -10.58 26.92
CA VAL A 167 -31.77 -10.38 26.38
C VAL A 167 -32.39 -11.72 26.01
N GLN A 168 -31.69 -12.59 25.29
CA GLN A 168 -32.21 -13.93 24.95
C GLN A 168 -32.50 -14.75 26.22
N ALA A 169 -31.61 -14.72 27.21
CA ALA A 169 -31.84 -15.41 28.48
C ALA A 169 -33.06 -14.85 29.22
N GLY A 170 -33.21 -13.53 29.28
CA GLY A 170 -34.37 -12.87 29.89
C GLY A 170 -35.69 -13.18 29.16
N VAL A 171 -35.68 -13.14 27.83
CA VAL A 171 -36.84 -13.50 26.99
C VAL A 171 -37.21 -14.97 27.19
N ASN A 172 -36.25 -15.89 27.14
CA ASN A 172 -36.50 -17.32 27.33
C ASN A 172 -37.03 -17.62 28.74
N SER A 173 -36.48 -16.97 29.77
CA SER A 173 -36.97 -17.08 31.14
C SER A 173 -38.41 -16.58 31.25
N ARG A 174 -38.74 -15.45 30.60
CA ARG A 174 -40.09 -14.89 30.63
C ARG A 174 -41.09 -15.75 29.86
N VAL A 175 -40.70 -16.30 28.71
CA VAL A 175 -41.53 -17.24 27.93
C VAL A 175 -41.80 -18.48 28.77
N TYR A 176 -40.78 -19.04 29.41
CA TYR A 176 -40.92 -20.21 30.28
C TYR A 176 -41.89 -19.96 31.45
N GLU A 177 -41.77 -18.81 32.13
CA GLU A 177 -42.69 -18.41 33.21
C GLU A 177 -44.12 -18.26 32.69
N LEU A 178 -44.29 -17.63 31.53
CA LEU A 178 -45.60 -17.45 30.91
C LEU A 178 -46.23 -18.79 30.52
N GLU A 179 -45.47 -19.70 29.90
CA GLU A 179 -45.96 -21.00 29.45
C GLU A 179 -46.32 -21.94 30.60
N ARG A 180 -45.52 -21.95 31.68
CA ARG A 180 -45.72 -22.89 32.78
C ARG A 180 -46.67 -22.41 33.86
N GLU A 181 -46.63 -21.13 34.20
CA GLU A 181 -47.34 -20.64 35.39
C GLU A 181 -48.58 -19.83 35.00
N LYS A 182 -48.41 -18.85 34.11
CA LYS A 182 -49.45 -17.86 33.85
C LYS A 182 -50.45 -18.31 32.80
N TRP A 183 -49.99 -18.96 31.74
CA TRP A 183 -50.85 -19.43 30.66
C TRP A 183 -51.81 -20.53 31.10
N PRO A 184 -51.39 -21.59 31.83
CA PRO A 184 -52.31 -22.62 32.28
C PRO A 184 -53.35 -22.06 33.25
N SER A 185 -52.93 -21.17 34.15
CA SER A 185 -53.84 -20.49 35.09
C SER A 185 -54.84 -19.59 34.35
N TYR A 186 -54.39 -18.77 33.40
CA TYR A 186 -55.28 -17.94 32.58
C TYR A 186 -56.25 -18.79 31.74
N VAL A 187 -55.77 -19.87 31.14
CA VAL A 187 -56.61 -20.78 30.36
C VAL A 187 -57.65 -21.44 31.26
N HIS A 188 -57.28 -21.86 32.47
CA HIS A 188 -58.19 -22.50 33.38
C HIS A 188 -59.23 -21.52 33.97
N GLU A 189 -58.78 -20.34 34.39
CA GLU A 189 -59.61 -19.37 35.13
C GLU A 189 -60.43 -18.46 34.22
N LYS A 190 -59.92 -18.12 33.03
CA LYS A 190 -60.52 -17.10 32.16
C LYS A 190 -60.95 -17.68 30.82
N ALA A 191 -60.05 -18.34 30.10
CA ALA A 191 -60.35 -18.77 28.74
C ALA A 191 -61.33 -19.95 28.70
N SER A 192 -61.12 -20.99 29.51
CA SER A 192 -61.96 -22.19 29.50
C SER A 192 -63.40 -21.93 29.96
N PRO A 193 -63.65 -21.12 31.02
CA PRO A 193 -65.00 -20.75 31.41
C PRO A 193 -65.65 -19.86 30.35
N PHE A 194 -64.94 -18.85 29.82
CA PHE A 194 -65.45 -18.02 28.74
C PHE A 194 -65.85 -18.84 27.51
N LEU A 195 -64.99 -19.76 27.08
CA LEU A 195 -65.30 -20.66 25.96
C LEU A 195 -66.46 -21.59 26.33
N ARG A 196 -66.48 -22.24 27.50
CA ARG A 196 -67.62 -23.11 27.86
C ARG A 196 -68.96 -22.38 27.93
N THR A 197 -68.97 -21.16 28.45
CA THR A 197 -70.20 -20.39 28.67
C THR A 197 -70.65 -19.66 27.41
N HIS A 198 -69.74 -19.15 26.59
CA HIS A 198 -70.09 -18.30 25.45
C HIS A 198 -69.82 -18.93 24.09
N LEU A 199 -69.07 -20.03 23.98
CA LEU A 199 -68.76 -20.62 22.69
C LEU A 199 -70.01 -21.19 22.03
N MET A 200 -70.91 -21.87 22.76
CA MET A 200 -72.15 -22.37 22.15
C MET A 200 -73.12 -21.25 21.77
N ASP A 201 -73.22 -20.18 22.58
CA ASP A 201 -74.04 -19.01 22.25
C ASP A 201 -73.43 -18.21 21.09
N GLN A 202 -72.09 -18.12 21.03
CA GLN A 202 -71.38 -17.51 19.91
C GLN A 202 -71.46 -18.38 18.66
N PHE A 203 -71.36 -19.70 18.73
CA PHE A 203 -71.62 -20.62 17.62
C PHE A 203 -73.04 -20.47 17.11
N THR A 204 -74.02 -20.36 18.02
CA THR A 204 -75.42 -20.11 17.66
C THR A 204 -75.58 -18.73 17.00
N ALA A 205 -74.94 -17.68 17.52
CA ALA A 205 -74.97 -16.34 16.93
C ALA A 205 -74.22 -16.24 15.59
N LEU A 206 -73.17 -17.05 15.41
CA LEU A 206 -72.38 -17.16 14.17
C LEU A 206 -73.09 -18.01 13.12
N SER A 207 -73.93 -18.97 13.53
CA SER A 207 -74.77 -19.76 12.63
C SER A 207 -75.97 -18.99 12.07
N GLN A 208 -76.32 -17.85 12.67
CA GLN A 208 -77.31 -16.93 12.11
C GLN A 208 -76.72 -16.21 10.91
N GLY A 209 -77.45 -16.19 9.79
CA GLY A 209 -77.02 -15.59 8.53
C GLY A 209 -76.27 -14.27 8.70
N ILE A 210 -75.11 -14.17 8.03
CA ILE A 210 -74.29 -12.96 7.98
C ILE A 210 -74.66 -12.18 6.72
N THR A 211 -74.70 -10.86 6.80
CA THR A 211 -75.00 -10.03 5.63
C THR A 211 -73.69 -9.67 4.95
N SER A 212 -73.49 -10.12 3.72
CA SER A 212 -72.31 -9.76 2.95
C SER A 212 -72.69 -9.05 1.66
N THR A 213 -72.03 -7.93 1.39
CA THR A 213 -72.21 -7.17 0.16
C THR A 213 -71.38 -7.80 -0.96
N CYS A 214 -72.01 -8.14 -2.08
CA CYS A 214 -71.30 -8.62 -3.25
C CYS A 214 -70.36 -7.52 -3.77
N PRO A 215 -69.05 -7.75 -3.87
CA PRO A 215 -68.10 -6.73 -4.31
C PRO A 215 -68.29 -6.31 -5.77
N LYS A 216 -69.01 -7.12 -6.56
CA LYS A 216 -69.24 -6.84 -7.98
C LYS A 216 -70.46 -5.97 -8.24
N CYS A 217 -71.61 -6.31 -7.64
CA CYS A 217 -72.89 -5.64 -7.92
C CYS A 217 -73.43 -4.81 -6.75
N GLY A 218 -72.78 -4.84 -5.59
CA GLY A 218 -73.22 -4.12 -4.40
C GLY A 218 -74.46 -4.71 -3.72
N THR A 219 -75.04 -5.80 -4.22
CA THR A 219 -76.20 -6.44 -3.58
C THR A 219 -75.80 -7.06 -2.23
N GLU A 220 -76.55 -6.74 -1.18
CA GLU A 220 -76.42 -7.39 0.12
C GLU A 220 -77.06 -8.77 0.10
N CYS A 221 -76.30 -9.77 0.51
CA CYS A 221 -76.72 -11.16 0.53
C CYS A 221 -76.65 -11.69 1.96
N LEU A 222 -77.75 -12.32 2.39
CA LEU A 222 -77.73 -13.13 3.59
C LEU A 222 -77.04 -14.45 3.27
N VAL A 223 -75.93 -14.73 3.95
CA VAL A 223 -75.17 -15.96 3.83
C VAL A 223 -75.34 -16.75 5.11
N ASP A 224 -75.95 -17.93 5.00
CA ASP A 224 -76.01 -18.87 6.11
C ASP A 224 -74.69 -19.63 6.22
N LEU A 225 -74.01 -19.43 7.35
CA LEU A 225 -72.83 -20.21 7.71
C LEU A 225 -73.33 -21.51 8.35
N ASP A 226 -73.65 -22.50 7.53
CA ASP A 226 -73.91 -23.85 8.02
C ASP A 226 -72.65 -24.49 8.64
N TYR A 227 -72.81 -25.69 9.22
CA TYR A 227 -71.73 -26.39 9.91
C TYR A 227 -70.48 -26.60 9.03
N GLU A 228 -70.66 -26.94 7.75
CA GLU A 228 -69.53 -27.18 6.84
C GLU A 228 -68.82 -25.87 6.45
N ASN A 229 -69.58 -24.81 6.17
CA ASN A 229 -69.02 -23.49 5.89
C ASN A 229 -68.29 -22.92 7.12
N MET A 230 -68.81 -23.13 8.33
CA MET A 230 -68.12 -22.77 9.57
C MET A 230 -66.82 -23.57 9.75
N ARG A 231 -66.85 -24.89 9.52
CA ARG A 231 -65.66 -25.73 9.61
C ARG A 231 -64.56 -25.29 8.64
N VAL A 232 -64.92 -24.98 7.40
CA VAL A 232 -63.99 -24.44 6.40
C VAL A 232 -63.46 -23.06 6.83
N LEU A 233 -64.31 -22.21 7.38
CA LEU A 233 -63.93 -20.89 7.89
C LEU A 233 -62.92 -20.97 9.05
N PHE A 234 -63.12 -21.87 10.02
CA PHE A 234 -62.19 -22.03 11.16
C PHE A 234 -60.86 -22.68 10.76
N SER A 235 -60.88 -23.59 9.78
CA SER A 235 -59.67 -24.29 9.34
C SER A 235 -58.83 -23.48 8.35
N SER A 236 -59.46 -22.72 7.45
CA SER A 236 -58.77 -22.00 6.37
C SER A 236 -58.81 -20.48 6.49
N GLY A 237 -59.57 -19.94 7.45
CA GLY A 237 -59.75 -18.51 7.68
C GLY A 237 -60.71 -17.81 6.69
N LYS A 238 -61.25 -18.52 5.68
CA LYS A 238 -62.17 -17.97 4.67
C LYS A 238 -63.12 -19.02 4.09
N VAL A 239 -64.30 -18.61 3.65
CA VAL A 239 -65.28 -19.47 2.97
C VAL A 239 -65.77 -18.81 1.67
N LYS A 240 -65.94 -19.60 0.61
CA LYS A 240 -66.40 -19.11 -0.69
C LYS A 240 -67.92 -19.14 -0.76
N VAL A 241 -68.53 -18.00 -1.08
CA VAL A 241 -69.98 -17.81 -1.16
C VAL A 241 -70.38 -17.32 -2.54
N THR A 242 -71.62 -17.58 -2.94
CA THR A 242 -72.17 -17.16 -4.24
C THR A 242 -73.14 -16.01 -4.05
N CYS A 243 -73.04 -14.99 -4.91
CA CYS A 243 -73.89 -13.81 -4.89
C CYS A 243 -75.36 -14.20 -5.07
N CYS A 244 -76.22 -13.71 -4.16
CA CYS A 244 -77.66 -13.91 -4.12
C CYS A 244 -78.42 -13.23 -5.27
N ASN A 245 -77.89 -12.16 -5.85
CA ASN A 245 -78.42 -11.56 -7.07
C ASN A 245 -78.24 -12.52 -8.27
N ILE A 246 -79.35 -12.94 -8.88
CA ILE A 246 -79.38 -13.94 -9.96
C ILE A 246 -78.70 -13.38 -11.22
N ASP A 247 -78.83 -12.08 -11.48
CA ASP A 247 -78.29 -11.40 -12.67
C ASP A 247 -76.78 -11.09 -12.53
N CYS A 248 -76.20 -11.33 -11.36
CA CYS A 248 -74.79 -11.06 -11.09
C CYS A 248 -73.90 -12.22 -11.55
N HIS A 249 -73.62 -12.29 -12.86
CA HIS A 249 -72.75 -13.31 -13.45
C HIS A 249 -71.27 -12.92 -13.44
N GLY A 250 -70.39 -13.90 -13.22
CA GLY A 250 -68.94 -13.80 -13.39
C GLY A 250 -68.52 -13.87 -14.85
N PHE A 251 -67.21 -13.88 -15.09
CA PHE A 251 -66.62 -13.81 -16.43
C PHE A 251 -67.00 -14.98 -17.36
N LEU A 252 -67.41 -16.13 -16.80
CA LEU A 252 -67.76 -17.35 -17.56
C LEU A 252 -69.26 -17.68 -17.50
N GLY A 253 -70.13 -16.69 -17.23
CA GLY A 253 -71.58 -16.89 -17.14
C GLY A 253 -72.07 -17.59 -15.88
N SER A 254 -71.19 -18.16 -15.04
CA SER A 254 -71.53 -18.65 -13.71
C SER A 254 -71.89 -17.50 -12.76
N ARG A 255 -72.69 -17.75 -11.72
CA ARG A 255 -72.98 -16.72 -10.70
C ARG A 255 -71.69 -16.27 -10.02
N THR A 256 -71.57 -14.98 -9.74
CA THR A 256 -70.38 -14.40 -9.10
C THR A 256 -70.19 -15.02 -7.72
N SER A 257 -68.99 -15.53 -7.43
CA SER A 257 -68.63 -15.99 -6.10
C SER A 257 -67.49 -15.15 -5.52
N TYR A 258 -67.47 -14.99 -4.20
CA TYR A 258 -66.45 -14.24 -3.47
C TYR A 258 -66.17 -14.91 -2.12
N ASN A 259 -65.13 -14.48 -1.41
CA ASN A 259 -64.78 -15.06 -0.12
C ASN A 259 -65.27 -14.16 1.02
N ILE A 260 -65.79 -14.79 2.06
CA ILE A 260 -65.99 -14.17 3.37
C ILE A 260 -64.88 -14.67 4.29
N THR A 261 -64.22 -13.76 5.01
CA THR A 261 -63.14 -14.10 5.94
C THR A 261 -63.63 -14.21 7.37
N PHE A 262 -62.88 -14.91 8.22
CA PHE A 262 -63.19 -15.02 9.65
C PHE A 262 -63.23 -13.64 10.32
N ALA A 263 -62.40 -12.69 9.85
CA ALA A 263 -62.42 -11.31 10.32
C ALA A 263 -63.72 -10.58 9.96
N ASP A 264 -64.31 -10.83 8.80
CA ASP A 264 -65.60 -10.22 8.40
C ASP A 264 -66.72 -10.71 9.32
N VAL A 265 -66.70 -12.00 9.66
CA VAL A 265 -67.66 -12.60 10.58
C VAL A 265 -67.51 -12.04 12.00
N ILE A 266 -66.28 -11.95 12.52
CA ILE A 266 -66.00 -11.32 13.83
C ILE A 266 -66.51 -9.88 13.85
N ARG A 267 -66.23 -9.11 12.79
CA ARG A 267 -66.64 -7.69 12.71
C ARG A 267 -68.14 -7.51 12.76
N GLN A 268 -68.90 -8.37 12.09
CA GLN A 268 -70.35 -8.22 12.05
C GLN A 268 -71.04 -8.74 13.31
N LYS A 269 -70.61 -9.90 13.83
CA LYS A 269 -71.36 -10.64 14.85
C LYS A 269 -70.77 -10.55 16.25
N LEU A 270 -69.44 -10.40 16.39
CA LEU A 270 -68.77 -10.51 17.68
C LEU A 270 -68.23 -9.18 18.22
N LEU A 271 -67.98 -8.20 17.37
CA LEU A 271 -67.58 -6.86 17.81
C LEU A 271 -68.81 -6.03 18.24
N PRO A 272 -68.77 -5.33 19.39
CA PRO A 272 -69.79 -4.36 19.76
C PRO A 272 -69.89 -3.25 18.71
N ASP A 273 -71.06 -2.64 18.55
CA ASP A 273 -71.28 -1.58 17.54
C ASP A 273 -70.34 -0.37 17.70
N SER A 274 -69.80 -0.15 18.90
CA SER A 274 -68.76 0.85 19.17
C SER A 274 -67.46 0.61 18.41
N TYR A 275 -67.16 -0.63 18.02
CA TYR A 275 -65.98 -1.03 17.24
C TYR A 275 -66.25 -1.15 15.74
N LYS A 276 -67.52 -1.08 15.30
CA LYS A 276 -67.92 -1.18 13.88
C LYS A 276 -67.83 0.14 13.11
N LYS A 277 -67.64 1.28 13.78
CA LYS A 277 -67.38 2.56 13.09
C LYS A 277 -66.00 2.51 12.44
N PRO A 278 -65.85 2.88 11.15
CA PRO A 278 -64.53 3.05 10.56
C PRO A 278 -63.82 4.15 11.35
N LYS A 279 -62.71 3.81 12.02
CA LYS A 279 -61.77 4.82 12.50
C LYS A 279 -61.40 5.64 11.27
N LYS A 280 -61.87 6.88 11.17
CA LYS A 280 -61.28 7.85 10.23
C LYS A 280 -59.78 7.77 10.45
N ALA A 281 -59.05 7.32 9.43
CA ALA A 281 -57.61 7.16 9.51
C ALA A 281 -57.03 8.51 9.93
N LYS A 282 -56.54 8.58 11.17
CA LYS A 282 -55.75 9.71 11.62
C LYS A 282 -54.43 9.53 10.90
N VAL A 283 -54.25 10.25 9.79
CA VAL A 283 -52.96 10.36 9.10
C VAL A 283 -52.00 10.94 10.14
N ILE A 284 -51.16 10.08 10.70
CA ILE A 284 -49.99 10.53 11.44
C ILE A 284 -48.99 10.92 10.35
N SER A 285 -48.94 12.21 10.04
CA SER A 285 -47.83 12.76 9.26
C SER A 285 -46.58 12.61 10.11
N ILE A 286 -45.74 11.63 9.77
CA ILE A 286 -44.39 11.52 10.30
C ILE A 286 -43.61 12.68 9.67
N THR A 287 -43.29 13.69 10.46
CA THR A 287 -42.29 14.68 10.11
C THR A 287 -40.91 14.01 10.14
N PRO A 288 -40.06 14.20 9.13
CA PRO A 288 -38.70 13.67 9.16
C PRO A 288 -37.92 14.36 10.28
N PHE A 289 -37.07 13.56 10.93
CA PHE A 289 -36.09 13.97 11.94
C PHE A 289 -35.37 15.26 11.50
N SER A 290 -35.42 16.29 12.36
CA SER A 290 -34.55 17.46 12.28
C SER A 290 -33.17 17.06 12.83
N GLU A 291 -32.11 17.33 12.08
CA GLU A 291 -30.69 17.05 12.42
C GLU A 291 -30.13 17.93 13.57
N GLU A 292 -30.96 18.69 14.29
CA GLU A 292 -30.48 19.66 15.29
C GLU A 292 -30.36 19.13 16.73
N ASP A 293 -30.77 17.89 17.02
CA ASP A 293 -30.66 17.29 18.36
C ASP A 293 -29.54 16.22 18.46
N ALA A 294 -28.34 16.59 18.03
CA ALA A 294 -27.13 15.85 18.40
C ALA A 294 -26.79 16.12 19.90
N PRO A 295 -26.58 15.09 20.73
CA PRO A 295 -26.29 15.28 22.15
C PRO A 295 -24.94 15.99 22.36
N ARG A 296 -25.00 17.11 23.08
CA ARG A 296 -23.86 17.90 23.54
C ARG A 296 -23.01 17.12 24.55
N TYR A 297 -21.70 17.18 24.35
CA TYR A 297 -20.58 16.83 25.21
C TYR A 297 -20.88 16.68 26.72
N ILE A 298 -20.49 15.53 27.27
CA ILE A 298 -20.31 15.31 28.71
C ILE A 298 -19.05 16.07 29.14
N SER A 299 -19.23 17.13 29.92
CA SER A 299 -18.16 17.83 30.63
C SER A 299 -17.64 16.98 31.79
N VAL A 300 -16.36 16.63 31.74
CA VAL A 300 -15.61 16.00 32.84
C VAL A 300 -15.56 16.96 34.03
N LYS A 301 -16.20 16.58 35.15
CA LYS A 301 -15.95 17.24 36.44
C LYS A 301 -14.64 16.72 37.01
N LYS A 302 -13.71 17.66 37.19
CA LYS A 302 -12.45 17.53 37.92
C LYS A 302 -12.78 17.11 39.37
N VAL A 303 -12.22 15.99 39.82
CA VAL A 303 -12.24 15.58 41.23
C VAL A 303 -11.17 16.42 41.93
N GLU A 304 -11.59 17.24 42.88
CA GLU A 304 -10.68 17.93 43.81
C GLU A 304 -10.25 16.93 44.89
N GLU A 305 -8.93 16.76 45.03
CA GLU A 305 -8.29 16.05 46.14
C GLU A 305 -8.58 16.79 47.45
N GLU A 306 -9.31 16.14 48.34
CA GLU A 306 -9.44 16.56 49.74
C GLU A 306 -8.20 16.08 50.51
N LYS A 307 -7.31 17.02 50.83
CA LYS A 307 -6.18 16.80 51.75
C LYS A 307 -6.69 16.75 53.18
N ASP A 308 -6.45 15.63 53.84
CA ASP A 308 -6.61 15.41 55.27
C ASP A 308 -5.53 16.21 56.07
N PRO A 309 -5.91 17.13 56.97
CA PRO A 309 -4.99 17.72 57.92
C PRO A 309 -5.20 17.11 59.31
N ASP A 310 -4.14 16.50 59.83
CA ASP A 310 -3.80 16.41 61.25
C ASP A 310 -4.94 16.06 62.25
N LYS A 311 -4.93 14.80 62.72
CA LYS A 311 -5.29 14.51 64.11
C LYS A 311 -4.11 13.91 64.87
N LYS A 312 -3.41 14.79 65.57
CA LYS A 312 -2.68 14.50 66.80
C LYS A 312 -3.64 14.01 67.88
N LYS A 313 -3.40 12.82 68.43
CA LYS A 313 -3.17 12.57 69.86
C LYS A 313 -2.74 11.13 70.07
#